data_AF-A0A318IP02-F1
#
_entry.id   AF-A0A318IP02-F1
#
_cell.length_a   1.000
_cell.length_b   1.000
_cell.length_c   1.000
_cell.angle_alpha   90.00
_cell.angle_beta   90.00
_cell.angle_gamma   90.00
#
_symmetry.space_group_name_H-M   'P 1'
#
loop_
_entity.id
_entity.type
_entity.pdbx_description
1 polymer ?
#
loop_
_entity_poly.entity_id
_entity_poly.type
_entity_poly.pdbx_seq_one_letter_code
_entity_poly.pdbx_strand_id
1 'polypeptide(L)'
;MGVEYRHFVVVNDKDWLPAVDTLARVDAVLYKWSLIDKPTMVFDLSTMKESSEKSIPNSMPGAGQVLVYDEVANGKPVVNIAGRCYYDTVKDEDHYISSIIVVAGNDIRIQQSDEYCYFEQTSPAPDQVCDGFMSDLDTIPWPVSKTFDAYLVHGKYLGTPKVNIHFSKNFPGLYEWTNYAGYWRGAVMLDFGKSLPNFCENLRQLPARDFVNELATAFRGPIAEIGVVY
;
A
#
# COMPACT_ATOMS: atom_id res chain seq x y z
N MET A 1 -15.54 17.81 -12.03
CA MET A 1 -15.17 16.38 -12.01
C MET A 1 -13.81 16.31 -11.35
N GLY A 2 -13.68 15.57 -10.25
CA GLY A 2 -12.39 15.38 -9.56
C GLY A 2 -11.66 14.14 -10.11
N VAL A 3 -10.34 14.15 -10.01
CA VAL A 3 -9.42 13.06 -10.36
C VAL A 3 -9.22 12.20 -9.11
N GLU A 4 -9.29 10.87 -9.26
CA GLU A 4 -9.09 9.96 -8.12
C GLU A 4 -7.59 9.69 -7.90
N TYR A 5 -7.15 9.69 -6.64
CA TYR A 5 -5.73 9.54 -6.30
C TYR A 5 -5.49 8.66 -5.08
N ARG A 6 -4.48 7.81 -5.18
CA ARG A 6 -3.95 6.99 -4.09
C ARG A 6 -2.46 7.22 -3.93
N HIS A 7 -2.00 7.12 -2.69
CA HIS A 7 -0.60 7.18 -2.36
C HIS A 7 -0.19 5.94 -1.57
N PHE A 8 0.86 5.27 -2.00
CA PHE A 8 1.41 4.09 -1.37
C PHE A 8 2.78 4.42 -0.78
N VAL A 9 3.00 4.00 0.46
CA VAL A 9 4.31 3.92 1.11
C VAL A 9 4.64 2.45 1.28
N VAL A 10 5.65 1.96 0.57
CA VAL A 10 5.93 0.52 0.43
C VAL A 10 7.36 0.21 0.84
N VAL A 11 7.60 -0.96 1.44
CA VAL A 11 8.95 -1.40 1.76
C VAL A 11 9.73 -1.69 0.46
N ASN A 12 10.90 -1.07 0.32
CA ASN A 12 11.79 -1.14 -0.84
C ASN A 12 12.97 -2.09 -0.58
N ASP A 13 12.67 -3.30 -0.11
CA ASP A 13 13.67 -4.33 0.17
C ASP A 13 13.06 -5.73 -0.01
N LYS A 14 13.53 -6.49 -1.01
CA LYS A 14 13.07 -7.85 -1.29
C LYS A 14 13.39 -8.85 -0.19
N ASP A 15 14.34 -8.55 0.70
CA ASP A 15 14.77 -9.48 1.74
C ASP A 15 14.12 -9.14 3.09
N TRP A 16 13.40 -8.02 3.17
CA TRP A 16 12.72 -7.57 4.37
C TRP A 16 11.61 -8.52 4.80
N LEU A 17 11.51 -8.80 6.10
CA LEU A 17 10.44 -9.60 6.69
C LEU A 17 9.79 -8.81 7.82
N PRO A 18 8.45 -8.89 7.98
CA PRO A 18 7.75 -8.17 9.00
C PRO A 18 8.04 -8.83 10.37
N ALA A 19 8.44 -8.03 11.36
CA ALA A 19 8.55 -8.49 12.75
C ALA A 19 7.17 -8.58 13.39
N VAL A 20 7.01 -9.40 14.43
CA VAL A 20 5.71 -9.61 15.11
C VAL A 20 5.01 -8.31 15.50
N ASP A 21 5.77 -7.26 15.82
CA ASP A 21 5.30 -5.94 16.23
C ASP A 21 5.11 -4.93 15.07
N THR A 22 5.34 -5.30 13.81
CA THR A 22 5.33 -4.36 12.66
C THR A 22 3.99 -3.64 12.52
N LEU A 23 2.86 -4.37 12.50
CA LEU A 23 1.53 -3.75 12.36
C LEU A 23 1.22 -2.79 13.51
N ALA A 24 1.52 -3.19 14.75
CA ALA A 24 1.31 -2.35 15.92
C ALA A 24 2.12 -1.04 15.85
N ARG A 25 3.34 -1.09 15.32
CA ARG A 25 4.17 0.11 15.15
C ARG A 25 3.66 1.02 14.04
N VAL A 26 3.20 0.47 12.93
CA VAL A 26 2.61 1.25 11.82
C VAL A 26 1.30 1.90 12.27
N ASP A 27 0.43 1.14 12.94
CA ASP A 27 -0.82 1.65 13.52
C ASP A 27 -0.55 2.79 14.52
N ALA A 28 0.44 2.65 15.40
CA ALA A 28 0.82 3.70 16.34
C ALA A 28 1.26 5.00 15.63
N VAL A 29 1.92 4.92 14.47
CA VAL A 29 2.26 6.09 13.64
C VAL A 29 0.97 6.70 13.08
N LEU A 30 0.11 5.92 12.44
CA LEU A 30 -1.15 6.43 11.88
C LEU A 30 -2.04 7.08 12.96
N TYR A 31 -2.10 6.47 14.15
CA TYR A 31 -2.85 6.99 15.29
C TYR A 31 -2.26 8.30 15.82
N LYS A 32 -0.93 8.37 15.96
CA LYS A 32 -0.22 9.59 16.36
C LYS A 32 -0.53 10.76 15.43
N TRP A 33 -0.65 10.50 14.13
CA TRP A 33 -1.00 11.51 13.13
C TRP A 33 -2.51 11.77 13.02
N SER A 34 -3.31 11.15 13.89
CA SER A 34 -4.77 11.28 13.94
C SER A 34 -5.46 10.88 12.63
N LEU A 35 -4.89 9.91 11.93
CA LEU A 35 -5.42 9.35 10.68
C LEU A 35 -6.34 8.16 10.94
N ILE A 36 -6.25 7.52 12.09
CA ILE A 36 -7.03 6.32 12.43
C ILE A 36 -7.46 6.35 13.89
N ASP A 37 -8.45 5.52 14.22
CA ASP A 37 -8.79 5.14 15.60
C ASP A 37 -8.56 3.64 15.80
N LYS A 38 -9.30 2.82 15.04
CA LYS A 38 -9.18 1.36 15.02
C LYS A 38 -9.51 0.81 13.63
N PRO A 39 -9.00 -0.38 13.28
CA PRO A 39 -9.36 -1.00 12.00
C PRO A 39 -10.85 -1.35 11.97
N THR A 40 -11.46 -1.18 10.81
CA THR A 40 -12.85 -1.57 10.55
C THR A 40 -12.94 -2.98 9.99
N MET A 41 -11.87 -3.47 9.36
CA MET A 41 -11.69 -4.85 8.94
C MET A 41 -10.25 -5.29 9.15
N VAL A 42 -10.06 -6.57 9.46
CA VAL A 42 -8.75 -7.22 9.56
C VAL A 42 -8.83 -8.50 8.75
N PHE A 43 -7.95 -8.68 7.76
CA PHE A 43 -7.92 -9.88 6.93
C PHE A 43 -6.64 -10.66 7.16
N ASP A 44 -6.76 -11.99 7.24
CA ASP A 44 -5.63 -12.91 7.24
C ASP A 44 -5.21 -13.19 5.79
N LEU A 45 -3.96 -12.91 5.42
CA LEU A 45 -3.48 -13.10 4.05
C LEU A 45 -3.35 -14.56 3.63
N SER A 46 -3.23 -15.49 4.58
CA SER A 46 -3.14 -16.91 4.25
C SER A 46 -4.48 -17.50 3.82
N THR A 47 -5.58 -16.94 4.32
CA THR A 47 -6.95 -17.43 4.06
C THR A 47 -7.81 -16.44 3.27
N MET A 48 -7.39 -15.18 3.17
CA MET A 48 -8.16 -14.04 2.67
C MET A 48 -9.50 -13.82 3.40
N LYS A 49 -9.63 -14.34 4.62
CA LYS A 49 -10.86 -14.20 5.41
C LYS A 49 -10.75 -13.03 6.38
N GLU A 50 -11.87 -12.36 6.58
CA GLU A 50 -12.01 -11.36 7.63
C GLU A 50 -11.95 -12.04 9.00
N SER A 51 -11.15 -11.47 9.89
CA SER A 51 -11.12 -11.82 11.31
C SER A 51 -12.41 -11.35 11.98
N SER A 52 -12.92 -12.15 12.93
CA SER A 52 -14.00 -11.70 13.81
C SER A 52 -13.57 -10.59 14.77
N GLU A 53 -12.27 -10.48 15.03
CA GLU A 53 -11.68 -9.45 15.89
C GLU A 53 -11.15 -8.28 15.06
N LYS A 54 -11.63 -7.07 15.37
CA LYS A 54 -11.25 -5.81 14.72
C LYS A 54 -10.15 -5.09 15.52
N SER A 55 -9.09 -5.82 15.82
CA SER A 55 -7.95 -5.33 16.57
C SER A 55 -6.66 -5.82 15.93
N ILE A 56 -5.58 -5.08 16.15
CA ILE A 56 -4.25 -5.52 15.76
C ILE A 56 -3.94 -6.78 16.58
N PRO A 57 -3.59 -7.89 15.93
CA PRO A 57 -3.29 -9.10 16.67
C PRO A 57 -1.89 -9.06 17.25
N ASN A 58 -1.73 -9.78 18.36
CA ASN A 58 -0.46 -9.88 19.07
C ASN A 58 0.58 -10.76 18.35
N SER A 59 0.18 -11.44 17.26
CA SER A 59 1.04 -12.29 16.43
C SER A 59 0.61 -12.20 14.98
N MET A 60 1.57 -12.07 14.05
CA MET A 60 1.26 -12.14 12.63
C MET A 60 1.27 -13.59 12.15
N PRO A 61 0.20 -14.06 11.45
CA PRO A 61 0.21 -15.35 10.77
C PRO A 61 1.25 -15.34 9.65
N GLY A 62 1.73 -16.53 9.26
CA GLY A 62 2.91 -16.67 8.38
C GLY A 62 2.88 -15.85 7.09
N ALA A 63 1.71 -15.76 6.43
CA ALA A 63 1.53 -14.95 5.21
C ALA A 63 1.32 -13.46 5.49
N GLY A 64 0.91 -13.08 6.70
CA GLY A 64 0.64 -11.71 7.12
C GLY A 64 -0.83 -11.34 7.16
N GLN A 65 -1.08 -10.04 7.26
CA GLN A 65 -2.41 -9.46 7.43
C GLN A 65 -2.59 -8.13 6.71
N VAL A 66 -3.87 -7.78 6.54
CA VAL A 66 -4.31 -6.48 6.03
C VAL A 66 -5.22 -5.85 7.08
N LEU A 67 -4.95 -4.60 7.42
CA LEU A 67 -5.81 -3.75 8.23
C LEU A 67 -6.48 -2.74 7.30
N VAL A 68 -7.79 -2.63 7.38
CA VAL A 68 -8.56 -1.61 6.65
C VAL A 68 -9.12 -0.63 7.67
N TYR A 69 -8.98 0.65 7.36
CA TYR A 69 -9.55 1.75 8.12
C TYR A 69 -10.47 2.55 7.20
N ASP A 70 -11.59 3.00 7.77
CA ASP A 70 -12.58 3.81 7.09
C ASP A 70 -12.08 5.24 6.87
N GLU A 71 -12.95 6.08 6.32
CA GLU A 71 -12.68 7.45 5.92
C GLU A 71 -12.14 8.33 7.07
N VAL A 72 -11.11 9.11 6.76
CA VAL A 72 -10.65 10.25 7.55
C VAL A 72 -11.40 11.49 7.09
N ALA A 73 -12.55 11.75 7.70
CA ALA A 73 -13.41 12.89 7.36
C ALA A 73 -12.93 14.25 7.92
N ASN A 74 -11.88 14.26 8.74
CA ASN A 74 -11.29 15.49 9.28
C ASN A 74 -10.18 15.95 8.35
N GLY A 75 -10.37 17.07 7.66
CA GLY A 75 -9.38 17.57 6.72
C GLY A 75 -8.05 18.01 7.33
N LYS A 76 -8.00 18.36 8.63
CA LYS A 76 -6.75 18.81 9.25
C LYS A 76 -5.64 17.74 9.27
N PRO A 77 -5.87 16.51 9.78
CA PRO A 77 -4.92 15.40 9.64
C PRO A 77 -4.46 15.16 8.20
N VAL A 78 -5.37 15.25 7.24
CA VAL A 78 -5.06 15.02 5.82
C VAL A 78 -4.16 16.12 5.28
N VAL A 79 -4.48 17.39 5.55
CA VAL A 79 -3.65 18.55 5.16
C VAL A 79 -2.27 18.51 5.80
N ASN A 80 -2.16 18.00 7.03
CA ASN A 80 -0.86 17.86 7.70
C ASN A 80 0.08 16.89 7.00
N ILE A 81 -0.44 15.83 6.36
CA ILE A 81 0.39 14.85 5.65
C ILE A 81 0.54 15.16 4.17
N ALA A 82 -0.53 15.64 3.54
CA ALA A 82 -0.67 15.76 2.10
C ALA A 82 -0.66 17.21 1.60
N GLY A 83 -0.66 18.19 2.50
CA GLY A 83 -0.86 19.59 2.14
C GLY A 83 -2.28 19.86 1.65
N ARG A 84 -2.46 21.00 0.98
CA ARG A 84 -3.78 21.40 0.47
C ARG A 84 -4.22 20.53 -0.70
N CYS A 85 -5.53 20.45 -0.91
CA CYS A 85 -6.12 19.93 -2.12
C CYS A 85 -5.66 20.76 -3.33
N TYR A 86 -5.47 20.11 -4.47
CA TYR A 86 -5.18 20.73 -5.77
C TYR A 86 -6.35 21.60 -6.26
N TYR A 87 -7.58 21.21 -5.92
CA TYR A 87 -8.77 21.97 -6.30
C TYR A 87 -8.99 23.12 -5.32
N ASP A 88 -8.76 24.37 -5.76
CA ASP A 88 -8.96 25.60 -4.97
C ASP A 88 -10.37 25.73 -4.36
N THR A 89 -11.36 25.05 -4.94
CA THR A 89 -12.74 25.01 -4.44
C THR A 89 -12.94 24.10 -3.23
N VAL A 90 -12.00 23.20 -2.95
CA VAL A 90 -12.02 22.28 -1.81
C VAL A 90 -11.24 22.94 -0.68
N LYS A 91 -11.92 23.27 0.40
CA LYS A 91 -11.26 23.88 1.57
C LYS A 91 -10.48 22.83 2.35
N ASP A 92 -9.50 23.30 3.13
CA ASP A 92 -8.68 22.46 4.01
C ASP A 92 -9.52 21.58 4.96
N GLU A 93 -10.71 22.04 5.36
CA GLU A 93 -11.66 21.29 6.22
C GLU A 93 -12.41 20.18 5.50
N ASP A 94 -12.60 20.31 4.18
CA ASP A 94 -13.31 19.35 3.32
C ASP A 94 -12.36 18.31 2.68
N HIS A 95 -11.05 18.42 2.96
CA HIS A 95 -10.05 17.45 2.52
C HIS A 95 -10.26 16.12 3.26
N TYR A 96 -10.04 14.98 2.61
CA TYR A 96 -10.34 13.68 3.21
C TYR A 96 -9.46 12.57 2.63
N ILE A 97 -9.39 11.46 3.37
CA ILE A 97 -8.87 10.16 2.89
C ILE A 97 -10.05 9.20 2.96
N SER A 98 -10.47 8.64 1.83
CA SER A 98 -11.61 7.73 1.74
C SER A 98 -11.37 6.39 2.41
N SER A 99 -10.11 5.92 2.43
CA SER A 99 -9.70 4.70 3.13
C SER A 99 -8.20 4.67 3.35
N ILE A 100 -7.79 4.02 4.44
CA ILE A 100 -6.39 3.66 4.67
C ILE A 100 -6.32 2.14 4.73
N ILE A 101 -5.35 1.56 4.03
CA ILE A 101 -5.09 0.12 4.07
C ILE A 101 -3.63 -0.11 4.43
N VAL A 102 -3.40 -0.92 5.47
CA VAL A 102 -2.06 -1.33 5.88
C VAL A 102 -1.90 -2.81 5.60
N VAL A 103 -0.81 -3.19 4.97
CA VAL A 103 -0.46 -4.59 4.70
C VAL A 103 0.89 -4.89 5.32
N ALA A 104 1.00 -6.00 6.05
CA ALA A 104 2.27 -6.53 6.50
C ALA A 104 2.26 -8.06 6.45
N GLY A 105 3.23 -8.66 5.77
CA GLY A 105 3.26 -10.08 5.50
C GLY A 105 4.49 -10.59 4.78
N ASN A 106 4.44 -11.88 4.45
CA ASN A 106 5.41 -12.55 3.59
C ASN A 106 4.81 -12.91 2.23
N ASP A 107 3.66 -12.32 1.93
CA ASP A 107 2.93 -12.57 0.72
C ASP A 107 3.60 -11.83 -0.45
N ILE A 108 4.05 -12.60 -1.43
CA ILE A 108 4.84 -12.16 -2.59
C ILE A 108 3.97 -11.83 -3.81
N ARG A 109 2.65 -11.66 -3.63
CA ARG A 109 1.75 -11.18 -4.68
C ARG A 109 2.32 -9.94 -5.37
N ILE A 110 2.35 -10.00 -6.70
CA ILE A 110 2.86 -8.93 -7.54
C ILE A 110 1.70 -7.99 -7.84
N GLN A 111 1.85 -6.73 -7.42
CA GLN A 111 0.92 -5.67 -7.72
C GLN A 111 0.72 -5.54 -9.24
N GLN A 112 -0.52 -5.46 -9.68
CA GLN A 112 -0.86 -5.15 -11.06
C GLN A 112 -0.46 -3.70 -11.36
N SER A 113 0.21 -3.55 -12.50
CA SER A 113 0.77 -2.32 -13.04
C SER A 113 -0.22 -1.17 -13.15
N ASP A 114 0.26 0.06 -13.01
CA ASP A 114 -0.45 1.29 -13.39
C ASP A 114 0.14 1.93 -14.66
N GLU A 115 -0.38 3.09 -15.08
CA GLU A 115 0.06 3.81 -16.28
C GLU A 115 1.53 4.27 -16.23
N TYR A 116 2.08 4.46 -15.03
CA TYR A 116 3.39 5.06 -14.78
C TYR A 116 4.44 4.08 -14.26
N CYS A 117 4.02 2.97 -13.65
CA CYS A 117 4.85 1.91 -13.11
C CYS A 117 4.24 0.55 -13.44
N TYR A 118 4.96 -0.27 -14.19
CA TYR A 118 4.54 -1.63 -14.48
C TYR A 118 5.55 -2.67 -14.01
N PHE A 119 5.03 -3.77 -13.47
CA PHE A 119 5.80 -4.88 -12.92
C PHE A 119 5.76 -6.05 -13.89
N GLU A 120 6.91 -6.44 -14.42
CA GLU A 120 7.06 -7.58 -15.30
C GLU A 120 7.72 -8.72 -14.53
N GLN A 121 6.97 -9.79 -14.27
CA GLN A 121 7.54 -11.01 -13.71
C GLN A 121 8.39 -11.72 -14.76
N THR A 122 9.68 -11.91 -14.46
CA THR A 122 10.64 -12.63 -15.31
C THR A 122 10.94 -14.05 -14.82
N SER A 123 10.67 -14.35 -13.54
CA SER A 123 10.84 -15.71 -12.98
C SER A 123 9.90 -15.95 -11.79
N PRO A 124 9.16 -17.08 -11.75
CA PRO A 124 8.97 -18.02 -12.87
C PRO A 124 8.38 -17.29 -14.08
N ALA A 125 8.64 -17.76 -15.30
CA ALA A 125 8.12 -17.06 -16.46
C ALA A 125 6.58 -17.14 -16.46
N PRO A 126 5.82 -16.09 -16.88
CA PRO A 126 4.36 -16.08 -16.78
C PRO A 126 3.67 -17.24 -17.53
N ASP A 127 4.34 -17.80 -18.54
CA ASP A 127 3.91 -18.94 -19.36
C ASP A 127 4.26 -20.30 -18.75
N GLN A 128 5.05 -20.34 -17.66
CA GLN A 128 5.29 -21.56 -16.92
C GLN A 128 4.09 -21.85 -16.01
N VAL A 129 3.30 -22.86 -16.40
CA VAL A 129 2.31 -23.48 -15.51
C VAL A 129 3.07 -24.17 -14.39
N CYS A 130 3.34 -23.45 -13.32
CA CYS A 130 3.71 -24.06 -12.05
C CYS A 130 2.43 -24.62 -11.40
N ASP A 131 2.56 -25.65 -10.57
CA ASP A 131 1.41 -26.14 -9.81
C ASP A 131 0.95 -25.06 -8.81
N GLY A 132 -0.33 -24.70 -8.84
CA GLY A 132 -0.93 -23.69 -7.96
C GLY A 132 -0.91 -22.25 -8.47
N PHE A 133 -0.72 -22.03 -9.78
CA PHE A 133 -0.85 -20.70 -10.39
C PHE A 133 -2.35 -20.41 -10.38
N MET A 134 -2.78 -19.47 -9.55
CA MET A 134 -4.16 -19.00 -9.54
C MET A 134 -4.12 -17.56 -9.99
N SER A 135 -4.68 -17.25 -11.15
CA SER A 135 -4.91 -15.87 -11.58
C SER A 135 -6.20 -15.31 -10.98
N ASP A 136 -6.52 -15.68 -9.73
CA ASP A 136 -7.87 -15.50 -9.20
C ASP A 136 -7.95 -14.27 -8.30
N LEU A 137 -8.15 -13.12 -8.95
CA LEU A 137 -8.45 -11.84 -8.29
C LEU A 137 -9.70 -11.92 -7.40
N ASP A 138 -10.62 -12.86 -7.67
CA ASP A 138 -11.87 -13.01 -6.91
C ASP A 138 -11.62 -13.57 -5.50
N THR A 139 -10.40 -14.05 -5.21
CA THR A 139 -10.02 -14.52 -3.87
C THR A 139 -9.61 -13.39 -2.92
N ILE A 140 -9.34 -12.19 -3.44
CA ILE A 140 -8.94 -11.04 -2.62
C ILE A 140 -10.20 -10.24 -2.23
N PRO A 141 -10.43 -9.93 -0.94
CA PRO A 141 -11.61 -9.21 -0.50
C PRO A 141 -11.74 -7.84 -1.18
N TRP A 142 -12.96 -7.50 -1.58
CA TRP A 142 -13.28 -6.32 -2.39
C TRP A 142 -12.60 -5.00 -1.97
N PRO A 143 -12.57 -4.58 -0.68
CA PRO A 143 -11.91 -3.31 -0.33
C PRO A 143 -10.39 -3.35 -0.58
N VAL A 144 -9.79 -4.54 -0.52
CA VAL A 144 -8.36 -4.74 -0.75
C VAL A 144 -8.08 -4.92 -2.24
N SER A 145 -8.86 -5.71 -2.98
CA SER A 145 -8.65 -5.96 -4.41
C SER A 145 -8.88 -4.73 -5.30
N LYS A 146 -9.77 -3.81 -4.89
CA LYS A 146 -9.94 -2.52 -5.58
C LYS A 146 -8.67 -1.67 -5.56
N THR A 147 -7.75 -1.92 -4.61
CA THR A 147 -6.64 -1.03 -4.29
C THR A 147 -5.29 -1.67 -4.52
N PHE A 148 -5.14 -2.89 -4.05
CA PHE A 148 -4.00 -3.76 -4.29
C PHE A 148 -4.38 -4.82 -5.31
N ASP A 149 -4.71 -4.40 -6.54
CA ASP A 149 -4.90 -5.36 -7.63
C ASP A 149 -3.59 -6.15 -7.83
N ALA A 150 -3.64 -7.46 -7.97
CA ALA A 150 -2.41 -8.27 -7.96
C ALA A 150 -2.54 -9.59 -8.69
N TYR A 151 -1.50 -9.95 -9.42
CA TYR A 151 -1.33 -11.32 -9.88
C TYR A 151 -0.81 -12.18 -8.72
N LEU A 152 -1.52 -13.26 -8.45
CA LEU A 152 -1.19 -14.25 -7.43
C LEU A 152 0.03 -15.07 -7.87
N VAL A 153 1.12 -14.93 -7.12
CA VAL A 153 2.27 -15.84 -7.22
C VAL A 153 2.09 -16.93 -6.16
N HIS A 154 1.41 -18.01 -6.56
CA HIS A 154 1.43 -19.36 -5.98
C HIS A 154 1.55 -19.54 -4.45
N GLY A 155 0.63 -20.34 -3.89
CA GLY A 155 0.81 -20.96 -2.56
C GLY A 155 1.88 -22.07 -2.45
N LYS A 156 2.61 -22.39 -3.53
CA LYS A 156 3.65 -23.44 -3.56
C LYS A 156 5.01 -23.01 -4.14
N TYR A 157 5.16 -21.78 -4.64
CA TYR A 157 6.46 -21.31 -5.13
C TYR A 157 7.33 -20.91 -3.92
N LEU A 158 8.42 -21.65 -3.69
CA LEU A 158 9.28 -21.51 -2.51
C LEU A 158 10.34 -20.39 -2.63
N GLY A 159 10.09 -19.35 -3.43
CA GLY A 159 11.04 -18.25 -3.63
C GLY A 159 10.39 -16.90 -3.92
N THR A 160 11.16 -15.82 -3.86
CA THR A 160 10.70 -14.49 -4.29
C THR A 160 10.73 -14.41 -5.82
N PRO A 161 9.65 -14.00 -6.49
CA PRO A 161 9.65 -13.87 -7.95
C PRO A 161 10.66 -12.81 -8.38
N LYS A 162 11.28 -13.02 -9.53
CA LYS A 162 12.10 -11.99 -10.16
C LYS A 162 11.19 -11.08 -10.95
N VAL A 163 11.27 -9.78 -10.68
CA VAL A 163 10.44 -8.76 -11.30
C VAL A 163 11.33 -7.67 -11.88
N ASN A 164 11.10 -7.31 -13.14
CA ASN A 164 11.59 -6.05 -13.70
C ASN A 164 10.55 -4.98 -13.41
N ILE A 165 11.00 -3.85 -12.88
CA ILE A 165 10.15 -2.68 -12.67
C ILE A 165 10.44 -1.71 -13.79
N HIS A 166 9.38 -1.27 -14.44
CA HIS A 166 9.47 -0.36 -15.56
C HIS A 166 8.75 0.93 -15.22
N PHE A 167 9.48 2.04 -15.33
CA PHE A 167 8.95 3.36 -15.05
C PHE A 167 8.69 4.12 -16.34
N SER A 168 7.63 4.93 -16.34
CA SER A 168 7.35 5.86 -17.42
C SER A 168 8.52 6.81 -17.62
N LYS A 169 8.97 6.93 -18.88
CA LYS A 169 10.06 7.85 -19.27
C LYS A 169 9.72 9.31 -19.03
N ASN A 170 8.43 9.64 -18.87
CA ASN A 170 7.97 10.98 -18.55
C ASN A 170 8.29 11.39 -17.10
N PHE A 171 8.64 10.40 -16.25
CA PHE A 171 8.82 10.58 -14.82
C PHE A 171 10.02 9.78 -14.27
N PRO A 172 11.23 9.97 -14.82
CA PRO A 172 12.38 9.10 -14.56
C PRO A 172 12.93 9.16 -13.12
N GLY A 173 12.52 10.14 -12.33
CA GLY A 173 12.96 10.33 -10.94
C GLY A 173 11.87 10.20 -9.89
N LEU A 174 10.65 9.80 -10.26
CA LEU A 174 9.53 9.75 -9.29
C LEU A 174 9.61 8.57 -8.32
N TYR A 175 10.32 7.51 -8.69
CA TYR A 175 10.34 6.26 -7.93
C TYR A 175 11.77 5.83 -7.65
N GLU A 176 12.19 5.90 -6.39
CA GLU A 176 13.52 5.44 -5.94
C GLU A 176 13.54 3.92 -5.70
N TRP A 177 12.91 3.16 -6.59
CA TRP A 177 12.79 1.72 -6.41
C TRP A 177 14.10 1.02 -6.79
N THR A 178 14.70 0.32 -5.83
CA THR A 178 15.91 -0.49 -6.08
C THR A 178 15.65 -1.99 -5.99
N ASN A 179 14.64 -2.41 -5.21
CA ASN A 179 14.40 -3.82 -4.94
C ASN A 179 12.91 -4.13 -4.67
N TYR A 180 12.18 -4.72 -5.62
CA TYR A 180 10.75 -5.03 -5.44
C TYR A 180 10.53 -6.19 -4.48
N ALA A 181 9.69 -5.96 -3.48
CA ALA A 181 9.30 -6.97 -2.49
C ALA A 181 7.85 -7.43 -2.63
N GLY A 182 7.01 -6.75 -3.42
CA GLY A 182 5.56 -6.90 -3.33
C GLY A 182 4.96 -5.90 -2.35
N TYR A 183 3.88 -5.23 -2.76
CA TYR A 183 3.12 -4.36 -1.83
C TYR A 183 2.55 -5.18 -0.65
N TRP A 184 2.29 -6.47 -0.89
CA TRP A 184 1.70 -7.38 0.07
C TRP A 184 2.63 -7.83 1.20
N ARG A 185 3.89 -7.40 1.17
CA ARG A 185 4.83 -7.62 2.28
C ARG A 185 4.81 -6.49 3.28
N GLY A 186 4.79 -5.25 2.82
CA GLY A 186 4.83 -4.09 3.71
C GLY A 186 4.41 -2.85 2.96
N ALA A 187 3.18 -2.39 3.20
CA ALA A 187 2.65 -1.20 2.57
C ALA A 187 1.65 -0.47 3.46
N VAL A 188 1.61 0.85 3.29
CA VAL A 188 0.48 1.70 3.70
C VAL A 188 -0.05 2.36 2.44
N MET A 189 -1.35 2.25 2.22
CA MET A 189 -2.07 2.95 1.15
C MET A 189 -3.00 3.99 1.77
N LEU A 190 -2.95 5.20 1.22
CA LEU A 190 -3.82 6.33 1.53
C LEU A 190 -4.65 6.64 0.28
N ASP A 191 -5.95 6.36 0.33
CA ASP A 191 -6.88 6.63 -0.78
C ASP A 191 -7.47 8.03 -0.59
N PHE A 192 -6.99 9.01 -1.34
CA PHE A 192 -7.49 10.38 -1.26
C PHE A 192 -8.82 10.58 -2.01
N GLY A 193 -9.33 9.55 -2.70
CA GLY A 193 -10.50 9.65 -3.55
C GLY A 193 -10.36 10.85 -4.50
N LYS A 194 -11.39 11.70 -4.57
CA LYS A 194 -11.41 12.91 -5.42
C LYS A 194 -10.76 14.13 -4.78
N SER A 195 -10.10 13.95 -3.62
CA SER A 195 -9.40 14.98 -2.87
C SER A 195 -7.93 15.00 -3.27
N LEU A 196 -7.64 15.31 -4.55
CA LEU A 196 -6.28 15.23 -5.10
C LEU A 196 -5.31 16.16 -4.33
N PRO A 197 -4.21 15.67 -3.74
CA PRO A 197 -3.22 16.53 -3.12
C PRO A 197 -2.47 17.43 -4.11
N ASN A 198 -2.09 18.63 -3.72
CA ASN A 198 -1.42 19.58 -4.63
C ASN A 198 0.01 19.15 -5.04
N PHE A 199 0.68 18.29 -4.27
CA PHE A 199 2.04 17.82 -4.59
C PHE A 199 2.08 16.76 -5.71
N CYS A 200 0.92 16.27 -6.15
CA CYS A 200 0.80 15.20 -7.15
C CYS A 200 1.37 15.57 -8.53
N GLU A 201 1.50 16.87 -8.84
CA GLU A 201 2.07 17.33 -10.12
C GLU A 201 3.60 17.33 -10.16
N ASN A 202 4.27 17.58 -9.02
CA ASN A 202 5.69 17.95 -9.02
C ASN A 202 6.62 16.85 -8.52
N LEU A 203 6.23 16.08 -7.50
CA LEU A 203 7.11 15.09 -6.89
C LEU A 203 6.40 13.78 -6.52
N ARG A 204 5.05 13.76 -6.49
CA ARG A 204 4.23 12.62 -6.02
C ARG A 204 4.64 12.01 -4.68
N GLN A 205 5.57 12.62 -3.95
CA GLN A 205 6.00 12.31 -2.59
C GLN A 205 5.17 13.13 -1.61
N LEU A 206 4.83 12.53 -0.48
CA LEU A 206 4.15 13.25 0.58
C LEU A 206 5.07 14.38 1.11
N PRO A 207 4.56 15.61 1.25
CA PRO A 207 5.34 16.73 1.78
C PRO A 207 5.73 16.53 3.24
N ALA A 208 4.93 15.79 4.01
CA ALA A 208 5.24 15.46 5.41
C ALA A 208 6.31 14.37 5.50
N ARG A 209 7.58 14.74 5.29
CA ARG A 209 8.72 13.81 5.38
C ARG A 209 8.82 13.12 6.73
N ASP A 210 8.47 13.79 7.82
CA ASP A 210 8.49 13.19 9.16
C ASP A 210 7.51 12.03 9.28
N PHE A 211 6.29 12.15 8.72
CA PHE A 211 5.33 11.05 8.66
C PHE A 211 5.89 9.85 7.91
N VAL A 212 6.49 10.11 6.74
CA VAL A 212 7.09 9.08 5.89
C VAL A 212 8.29 8.41 6.59
N ASN A 213 9.16 9.18 7.26
CA ASN A 213 10.30 8.66 8.02
C ASN A 213 9.86 7.84 9.24
N GLU A 214 8.78 8.23 9.90
CA GLU A 214 8.18 7.46 11.00
C GLU A 214 7.62 6.14 10.50
N LEU A 215 6.97 6.11 9.33
CA LEU A 215 6.56 4.86 8.68
C LEU A 215 7.76 3.98 8.33
N ALA A 216 8.84 4.54 7.76
CA ALA A 216 10.07 3.80 7.49
C ALA A 216 10.64 3.14 8.76
N THR A 217 10.65 3.90 9.86
CA THR A 217 11.08 3.43 11.19
C THR A 217 10.15 2.34 11.73
N ALA A 218 8.84 2.48 11.56
CA ALA A 218 7.84 1.49 11.93
C ALA A 218 8.01 0.19 11.14
N PHE A 219 8.32 0.27 9.84
CA PHE A 219 8.64 -0.91 9.04
C PHE A 219 10.04 -1.48 9.35
N ARG A 220 10.99 -0.70 9.89
CA ARG A 220 12.43 -1.06 9.99
C ARG A 220 13.03 -1.43 8.63
N GLY A 221 12.67 -0.67 7.60
CA GLY A 221 13.13 -0.93 6.25
C GLY A 221 13.19 0.36 5.44
N PRO A 222 13.98 0.37 4.35
CA PRO A 222 13.87 1.41 3.35
C PRO A 222 12.45 1.38 2.76
N ILE A 223 11.92 2.54 2.40
CA ILE A 223 10.60 2.67 1.80
C ILE A 223 10.68 3.40 0.46
N ALA A 224 9.71 3.15 -0.40
CA ALA A 224 9.45 3.90 -1.62
C ALA A 224 8.03 4.47 -1.57
N GLU A 225 7.82 5.60 -2.24
CA GLU A 225 6.53 6.29 -2.33
C GLU A 225 5.99 6.24 -3.75
N ILE A 226 4.69 5.97 -3.89
CA ILE A 226 4.06 5.78 -5.20
C ILE A 226 2.71 6.47 -5.24
N GLY A 227 2.55 7.40 -6.18
CA GLY A 227 1.29 8.09 -6.43
C GLY A 227 0.59 7.58 -7.67
N VAL A 228 -0.64 7.10 -7.51
CA VAL A 228 -1.46 6.50 -8.58
C VAL A 228 -2.71 7.35 -8.80
N VAL A 229 -2.93 7.75 -10.06
CA VAL A 229 -4.18 8.38 -10.52
C VAL A 229 -5.04 7.30 -11.18
N TYR A 230 -6.34 7.24 -10.87
CA TYR A 230 -7.26 6.22 -11.40
C TYR A 230 -8.67 6.75 -11.67
#